data_AF-A0A8T7FBG3-F1
#
_entry.id   AF-A0A8T7FBG3-F1
#
_cell.length_a   1.000
_cell.length_b   1.000
_cell.length_c   1.000
_cell.angle_alpha   90.00
_cell.angle_beta   90.00
_cell.angle_gamma   90.00
#
_symmetry.space_group_name_H-M   'P 1'
#
loop_
_entity.id
_entity.type
_entity.pdbx_description
1 polymer ?
#
loop_
_entity_poly.entity_id
_entity_poly.type
_entity_poly.pdbx_seq_one_letter_code
_entity_poly.pdbx_strand_id
1 'polypeptide(L)'
;MNVKDNHFNSLVKPFIGKTIVLADYGFREKGGVPENMKVCQKGTWNERMYVETALSLVTVICDLKRIRHRITLYIQMRLAFVSAMFNILKDLYYSLHPDCDPYKMSIAEFSL
;
A
#
# COMPACT_ATOMS: atom_id res chain seq x y z
N MET A 1 -16.54 8.64 13.46
CA MET A 1 -15.78 8.78 14.71
C MET A 1 -14.32 8.50 14.38
N ASN A 2 -13.40 9.40 14.71
CA ASN A 2 -11.97 9.22 14.42
C ASN A 2 -11.32 8.43 15.57
N VAL A 3 -10.43 7.50 15.24
CA VAL A 3 -9.75 6.63 16.20
C VAL A 3 -8.24 6.86 16.07
N LYS A 4 -7.51 6.80 17.20
CA LYS A 4 -6.05 6.96 17.22
C LYS A 4 -5.38 5.78 16.51
N ASP A 5 -4.30 6.03 15.79
CA ASP A 5 -3.64 5.02 14.95
C ASP A 5 -3.17 3.79 15.75
N ASN A 6 -2.78 3.97 17.00
CA ASN A 6 -2.35 2.87 17.87
C ASN A 6 -3.45 1.83 18.15
N HIS A 7 -4.72 2.17 17.95
CA HIS A 7 -5.82 1.22 17.99
C HIS A 7 -5.64 0.07 16.99
N PHE A 8 -4.96 0.33 15.87
CA PHE A 8 -4.75 -0.63 14.80
C PHE A 8 -3.51 -1.53 15.03
N ASN A 9 -2.78 -1.36 16.14
CA ASN A 9 -1.60 -2.20 16.45
C ASN A 9 -1.93 -3.69 16.51
N SER A 10 -3.16 -4.06 16.92
CA SER A 10 -3.61 -5.45 16.92
C SER A 10 -3.72 -6.05 15.52
N LEU A 11 -3.95 -5.23 14.49
CA LEU A 11 -4.00 -5.67 13.09
C LEU A 11 -2.61 -5.99 12.53
N VAL A 12 -1.56 -5.45 13.14
CA VAL A 12 -0.16 -5.61 12.69
C VAL A 12 0.45 -6.91 13.20
N LYS A 13 0.11 -7.31 14.43
CA LYS A 13 0.68 -8.49 15.11
C LYS A 13 0.56 -9.80 14.32
N PRO A 14 -0.56 -10.12 13.64
CA PRO A 14 -0.70 -11.36 12.85
C PRO A 14 0.29 -11.49 11.69
N PHE A 15 0.98 -10.40 11.33
CA PHE A 15 1.92 -10.33 10.23
C PHE A 15 3.38 -10.35 10.66
N ILE A 16 3.67 -10.51 11.96
CA ILE A 16 5.04 -10.67 12.45
C ILE A 16 5.68 -11.89 11.77
N GLY A 17 6.89 -11.71 11.25
CA GLY A 17 7.61 -12.72 10.48
C GLY A 17 7.10 -12.95 9.04
N LYS A 18 6.01 -12.30 8.62
CA LYS A 18 5.44 -12.43 7.26
C LYS A 18 5.68 -11.21 6.40
N THR A 19 5.51 -10.02 6.96
CA THR A 19 5.74 -8.76 6.25
C THR A 19 6.07 -7.64 7.24
N ILE A 20 6.74 -6.62 6.74
CA ILE A 20 6.92 -5.36 7.47
C ILE A 20 5.65 -4.51 7.39
N VAL A 21 5.45 -3.67 8.39
CA VAL A 21 4.43 -2.62 8.39
C VAL A 21 5.14 -1.29 8.50
N LEU A 22 4.80 -0.35 7.62
CA LEU A 22 5.42 0.98 7.60
C LEU A 22 4.52 1.94 8.37
N ALA A 23 5.10 2.68 9.31
CA ALA A 23 4.40 3.71 10.09
C ALA A 23 5.09 5.07 9.93
N ASP A 24 4.33 6.15 10.03
CA ASP A 24 4.86 7.50 10.00
C ASP A 24 5.85 7.76 11.15
N TYR A 25 6.85 8.62 10.91
CA TYR A 25 7.79 9.03 11.96
C TYR A 25 7.10 9.62 13.20
N GLY A 26 5.96 10.29 12.99
CA GLY A 26 5.13 10.85 14.05
C GLY A 26 4.39 9.81 14.89
N PHE A 27 4.42 8.52 14.55
CA PHE A 27 3.74 7.47 15.29
C PHE A 27 4.34 7.33 16.69
N ARG A 28 3.51 7.54 17.72
CA ARG A 28 3.91 7.45 19.13
C ARG A 28 3.08 6.39 19.84
N GLU A 29 3.75 5.39 20.40
CA GLU A 29 3.12 4.40 21.27
C GLU A 29 3.96 4.23 22.54
N LYS A 30 3.35 4.43 23.72
CA LYS A 30 4.05 4.36 25.01
C LYS A 30 4.63 2.96 25.30
N GLY A 31 3.97 1.92 24.80
CA GLY A 31 4.40 0.52 24.94
C GLY A 31 5.39 0.04 23.87
N GLY A 32 5.88 0.94 23.01
CA GLY A 32 6.67 0.58 21.83
C GLY A 32 5.80 0.11 20.66
N VAL A 33 6.43 -0.17 19.53
CA VAL A 33 5.77 -0.65 18.30
C VAL A 33 5.97 -2.15 18.12
N PRO A 34 5.07 -2.87 17.42
CA PRO A 34 5.31 -4.27 17.04
C PRO A 34 6.65 -4.43 16.29
N GLU A 35 7.31 -5.58 16.42
CA GLU A 35 8.65 -5.83 15.85
C GLU A 35 8.73 -5.67 14.32
N ASN A 36 7.65 -6.08 13.65
CA ASN A 36 7.51 -5.94 12.20
C ASN A 36 7.11 -4.52 11.77
N MET A 37 6.77 -3.63 12.71
CA MET A 37 6.47 -2.23 12.41
C MET A 37 7.74 -1.40 12.34
N LYS A 38 7.95 -0.73 11.23
CA LYS A 38 9.09 0.13 10.93
C LYS A 38 8.63 1.59 10.91
N VAL A 39 9.07 2.34 11.92
CA VAL A 39 8.81 3.78 12.00
C VAL A 39 9.72 4.50 11.02
N CYS A 40 9.12 5.14 10.02
CA CYS A 40 9.80 5.63 8.83
C CYS A 40 10.51 6.96 9.09
N GLN A 41 11.76 6.92 9.58
CA GLN A 41 12.63 8.09 9.59
C GLN A 41 13.02 8.48 8.17
N LYS A 42 13.29 9.77 7.94
CA LYS A 42 13.71 10.28 6.63
C LYS A 42 14.95 9.52 6.15
N GLY A 43 14.87 8.92 4.95
CA GLY A 43 15.97 8.20 4.32
C GLY A 43 16.22 6.77 4.80
N THR A 44 15.36 6.20 5.65
CA THR A 44 15.58 4.85 6.23
C THR A 44 14.73 3.74 5.63
N TRP A 45 13.56 4.04 5.10
CA TRP A 45 12.61 3.05 4.56
C TRP A 45 12.10 3.54 3.19
N ASN A 46 12.96 3.47 2.18
CA ASN A 46 12.65 3.99 0.84
C ASN A 46 11.56 3.16 0.14
N GLU A 47 11.37 1.91 0.56
CA GLU A 47 10.28 1.02 0.13
C GLU A 47 8.91 1.64 0.40
N ARG A 48 8.81 2.55 1.38
CA ARG A 48 7.60 3.36 1.61
C ARG A 48 7.17 4.10 0.36
N MET A 49 8.11 4.73 -0.34
CA MET A 49 7.80 5.51 -1.54
C MET A 49 7.19 4.62 -2.63
N TYR A 50 7.65 3.37 -2.72
CA TYR A 50 7.11 2.39 -3.65
C TYR A 50 5.66 2.03 -3.32
N VAL A 51 5.38 1.67 -2.06
CA VAL A 51 4.03 1.32 -1.60
C VAL A 51 3.07 2.49 -1.75
N GLU A 52 3.49 3.71 -1.39
CA GLU A 52 2.68 4.92 -1.54
C GLU A 52 2.41 5.26 -3.01
N THR A 53 3.40 5.07 -3.89
CA THR A 53 3.24 5.27 -5.34
C THR A 53 2.22 4.29 -5.92
N ALA A 54 2.33 3.00 -5.56
CA ALA A 54 1.36 1.97 -5.95
C ALA A 54 -0.07 2.34 -5.51
N LEU A 55 -0.24 2.71 -4.23
CA LEU A 55 -1.54 3.10 -3.67
C LEU A 55 -2.09 4.40 -4.30
N SER A 56 -1.22 5.34 -4.65
CA SER A 56 -1.59 6.57 -5.37
C SER A 56 -2.09 6.26 -6.77
N LEU A 57 -1.38 5.41 -7.52
CA LEU A 57 -1.77 5.00 -8.88
C LEU A 57 -3.15 4.35 -8.90
N VAL A 58 -3.40 3.35 -8.05
CA VAL A 58 -4.72 2.70 -7.99
C VAL A 58 -5.81 3.63 -7.49
N THR A 59 -5.47 4.61 -6.66
CA THR A 59 -6.42 5.63 -6.22
C THR A 59 -6.84 6.54 -7.38
N VAL A 60 -5.88 7.02 -8.16
CA VAL A 60 -6.11 8.01 -9.22
C VAL A 60 -6.71 7.34 -10.46
N ILE A 61 -6.16 6.20 -10.87
CA ILE A 61 -6.54 5.53 -12.13
C ILE A 61 -7.80 4.68 -11.93
N CYS A 62 -7.90 3.95 -10.81
CA CYS A 62 -9.06 3.07 -10.57
C CYS A 62 -10.16 3.74 -9.74
N ASP A 63 -10.07 5.04 -9.46
CA ASP A 63 -10.98 5.80 -8.59
C ASP A 63 -11.27 5.11 -7.24
N LEU A 64 -10.22 4.55 -6.61
CA LEU A 64 -10.41 3.70 -5.43
C LEU A 64 -10.96 4.47 -4.22
N LYS A 65 -10.74 5.79 -4.16
CA LYS A 65 -11.24 6.67 -3.08
C LYS A 65 -12.76 6.83 -3.10
N ARG A 66 -13.43 6.78 -4.26
CA ARG A 66 -14.87 7.07 -4.38
C ARG A 66 -15.72 5.81 -4.47
N ILE A 67 -15.66 4.96 -3.43
CA ILE A 67 -16.51 3.76 -3.36
C ILE A 67 -17.97 4.14 -3.03
N ARG A 68 -18.86 4.02 -4.02
CA ARG A 68 -20.30 4.30 -3.87
C ARG A 68 -21.05 3.17 -3.17
N HIS A 69 -20.77 1.92 -3.55
CA HIS A 69 -21.39 0.75 -2.92
C HIS A 69 -20.52 0.22 -1.77
N ARG A 70 -20.92 0.54 -0.54
CA ARG A 70 -20.16 0.22 0.67
C ARG A 70 -20.61 -1.05 1.37
N ILE A 71 -20.99 -2.06 0.59
CA ILE A 71 -21.27 -3.41 1.08
C ILE A 71 -19.93 -4.17 1.12
N THR A 72 -19.65 -4.87 2.22
CA THR A 72 -18.38 -5.56 2.45
C THR A 72 -17.96 -6.43 1.26
N LEU A 73 -18.88 -7.25 0.75
CA LEU A 73 -18.64 -8.11 -0.41
C LEU A 73 -18.17 -7.32 -1.63
N TYR A 74 -18.80 -6.19 -1.93
CA TYR A 74 -18.46 -5.37 -3.10
C TYR A 74 -17.14 -4.64 -2.93
N ILE A 75 -16.82 -4.20 -1.70
CA ILE A 75 -15.50 -3.64 -1.39
C ILE A 75 -14.42 -4.71 -1.59
N GLN A 76 -14.63 -5.91 -1.05
CA GLN A 76 -13.68 -7.02 -1.21
C GLN A 76 -13.47 -7.38 -2.69
N MET A 77 -14.55 -7.52 -3.46
CA MET A 77 -14.47 -7.79 -4.90
C MET A 77 -13.71 -6.68 -5.65
N ARG A 78 -14.00 -5.41 -5.36
CA ARG A 78 -13.31 -4.28 -6.00
C ARG A 78 -11.81 -4.29 -5.68
N LEU A 79 -11.45 -4.50 -4.40
CA LEU A 79 -10.04 -4.58 -3.99
C LEU A 79 -9.34 -5.78 -4.64
N ALA A 80 -9.99 -6.94 -4.76
CA ALA A 80 -9.43 -8.11 -5.42
C ALA A 80 -9.16 -7.85 -6.91
N PHE A 81 -10.13 -7.29 -7.64
CA PHE A 81 -9.95 -6.98 -9.07
C PHE A 81 -8.87 -5.92 -9.30
N VAL A 82 -8.85 -4.85 -8.51
CA VAL A 82 -7.83 -3.81 -8.61
C VAL A 82 -6.44 -4.37 -8.30
N SER A 83 -6.32 -5.26 -7.30
CA SER A 83 -5.05 -5.89 -6.97
C SER A 83 -4.55 -6.81 -8.09
N ALA A 84 -5.43 -7.62 -8.66
CA ALA A 84 -5.08 -8.51 -9.78
C ALA A 84 -4.66 -7.71 -11.02
N MET A 85 -5.44 -6.68 -11.39
CA MET A 85 -5.12 -5.78 -12.50
C MET A 85 -3.78 -5.09 -12.28
N PHE A 86 -3.55 -4.54 -11.08
CA PHE A 86 -2.30 -3.86 -10.75
C PHE A 86 -1.10 -4.79 -10.89
N ASN A 87 -1.19 -6.03 -10.41
CA ASN A 87 -0.09 -7.00 -10.52
C ASN A 87 0.23 -7.33 -11.99
N ILE A 88 -0.80 -7.55 -12.82
CA ILE A 88 -0.61 -7.84 -14.25
C ILE A 88 0.07 -6.66 -14.96
N LEU A 89 -0.42 -5.43 -14.73
CA LEU A 89 0.13 -4.24 -15.38
C LEU A 89 1.52 -3.87 -14.86
N LYS A 90 1.78 -4.13 -13.58
CA LYS A 90 3.11 -4.01 -13.00
C LYS A 90 4.09 -4.95 -13.72
N ASP A 91 3.73 -6.22 -13.88
CA ASP A 91 4.60 -7.19 -14.53
C ASP A 91 4.82 -6.83 -16.01
N LEU A 92 3.75 -6.37 -16.70
CA LEU A 92 3.86 -5.84 -18.06
C LEU A 92 4.80 -4.64 -18.13
N TYR A 93 4.68 -3.67 -17.21
CA TYR A 93 5.55 -2.49 -17.14
C TYR A 93 7.03 -2.89 -17.10
N TYR A 94 7.42 -3.77 -16.17
CA TYR A 94 8.82 -4.21 -16.07
C TYR A 94 9.27 -5.03 -17.27
N SER A 95 8.38 -5.78 -17.93
CA SER A 95 8.72 -6.49 -19.17
C SER A 95 9.02 -5.55 -20.33
N LEU A 96 8.36 -4.39 -20.39
CA LEU A 96 8.58 -3.36 -21.41
C LEU A 96 9.77 -2.44 -21.07
N HIS A 97 10.13 -2.36 -19.78
CA HIS A 97 11.18 -1.50 -19.26
C HIS A 97 12.19 -2.27 -18.41
N PRO A 98 12.94 -3.22 -18.99
CA PRO A 98 13.84 -4.09 -18.23
C PRO A 98 14.95 -3.34 -17.47
N ASP A 99 15.36 -2.17 -17.98
CA ASP A 99 16.42 -1.34 -17.40
C ASP A 99 15.92 -0.23 -16.46
N CYS A 100 14.61 -0.19 -16.15
CA CYS A 100 14.10 0.83 -15.25
C CYS A 100 14.52 0.56 -13.80
N ASP A 101 14.67 1.64 -13.02
CA ASP A 101 14.82 1.53 -11.57
C ASP A 101 13.67 0.67 -10.99
N PRO A 102 13.93 -0.31 -10.11
CA PRO A 102 12.91 -1.17 -9.53
C PRO A 102 11.79 -0.40 -8.81
N TYR A 103 12.06 0.80 -8.33
CA TYR A 103 11.08 1.67 -7.68
C TYR A 103 10.28 2.53 -8.65
N LYS A 104 10.64 2.53 -9.93
CA LYS A 104 9.88 3.20 -10.98
C LYS A 104 8.81 2.24 -11.50
N MET A 105 7.56 2.67 -11.41
CA MET A 105 6.44 1.97 -12.05
C MET A 105 5.35 2.96 -12.46
N SER A 106 4.66 2.68 -13.56
CA SER A 106 3.53 3.49 -14.02
C SER A 106 2.51 2.62 -14.72
N ILE A 107 1.32 2.46 -14.11
CA ILE A 107 0.19 1.82 -14.80
C ILE A 107 -0.63 2.84 -15.62
N ALA A 108 -0.31 4.13 -15.54
CA ALA A 108 -1.02 5.20 -16.26
C ALA A 108 -0.83 5.14 -17.78
N GLU A 109 0.27 4.54 -18.24
CA GLU A 109 0.59 4.40 -19.66
C GLU A 109 -0.35 3.43 -20.40
N PHE A 110 -1.04 2.54 -19.68
CA PHE A 110 -1.90 1.52 -20.26
C PHE A 110 -3.33 1.97 -20.53
N SER A 111 -3.67 3.26 -20.30
CA SER A 111 -4.98 3.87 -20.63
C SER A 111 -6.19 3.01 -20.19
N LEU A 112 -6.33 2.85 -18.87
CA LEU A 112 -7.39 2.08 -18.20
C LEU A 112 -8.73 2.83 -18.10
#